data_AF-F0M3R4-F1
#
_entry.id   AF-F0M3R4-F1
#
_cell.length_a   1.000
_cell.length_b   1.000
_cell.length_c   1.000
_cell.angle_alpha   90.00
_cell.angle_beta   90.00
_cell.angle_gamma   90.00
#
_symmetry.space_group_name_H-M   'P 1'
#
loop_
_entity.id
_entity.type
_entity.pdbx_description
1 polymer ?
#
loop_
_entity_poly.entity_id
_entity_poly.type
_entity_poly.pdbx_seq_one_letter_code
_entity_poly.pdbx_strand_id
1 'polypeptide(L)'
;MDSVNIETPAATQAEALAVFDQQAAGQYLRGQWIAEEHLMRAIGGPRPAGIPYRWAWDDVEKALAEATIALGPVDTARRHLTFVNPGLLDRGSATTHTISAGFQLVKPGEVCWSHRHTMGAVRFITKGDPEAFTTVDGERLPMEDFDLLITPRFSWHDHHNPSDTDVVWLDGLDIGLLFALGAVYYEPYGDDSQNVRPSSSEGIGTRSHWLRPTWERGRESRLPVRYPWSEVKARLDLYDLSAGNEFDGLALRYANPVTGGPTMPTMDCWVQRLAPGFDGRTHRRSSSAITYVISGSGTMQTDTETITFSAGDVITLPNWTNFRWTNDSATEPVQLFSMHDIPALQAFGLLYEEPESILNATPAPANPSPSLKPIYRPGAFYDQDEL
;
A
#
# COMPACT_ATOMS: atom_id res chain seq x y z
N MET A 1 26.45 24.71 -71.75
CA MET A 1 26.44 24.94 -70.29
C MET A 1 25.18 24.28 -69.80
N ASP A 2 25.28 22.98 -69.51
CA ASP A 2 24.14 22.19 -69.04
C ASP A 2 24.09 22.38 -67.52
N SER A 3 23.10 23.13 -67.06
CA SER A 3 22.79 23.27 -65.64
C SER A 3 22.16 21.96 -65.17
N VAL A 4 22.95 21.13 -64.51
CA VAL A 4 22.45 19.96 -63.76
C VAL A 4 21.64 20.49 -62.58
N ASN A 5 20.32 20.48 -62.70
CA ASN A 5 19.42 20.62 -61.57
C ASN A 5 19.53 19.34 -60.75
N ILE A 6 20.28 19.41 -59.65
CA ILE A 6 20.26 18.39 -58.61
C ILE A 6 19.01 18.69 -57.78
N GLU A 7 17.88 18.08 -58.13
CA GLU A 7 16.72 18.03 -57.24
C GLU A 7 17.12 17.25 -55.99
N THR A 8 17.17 17.94 -54.86
CA THR A 8 17.30 17.30 -53.54
C THR A 8 16.07 16.42 -53.34
N PRO A 9 16.19 15.14 -52.96
CA PRO A 9 15.02 14.30 -52.73
C PRO A 9 14.13 14.97 -51.68
N ALA A 10 12.82 15.06 -51.94
CA ALA A 10 11.88 15.48 -50.93
C ALA A 10 12.03 14.55 -49.71
N ALA A 11 12.14 15.14 -48.52
CA ALA A 11 12.23 14.37 -47.28
C ALA A 11 11.08 13.36 -47.23
N THR A 12 11.39 12.11 -46.87
CA THR A 12 10.36 11.09 -46.67
C THR A 12 9.37 11.58 -45.61
N GLN A 13 8.14 11.07 -45.65
CA GLN A 13 7.14 11.45 -44.66
C GLN A 13 7.57 11.18 -43.21
N ALA A 14 8.36 10.12 -42.99
CA ALA A 14 8.95 9.82 -41.69
C ALA A 14 9.98 10.89 -41.25
N GLU A 15 10.82 11.37 -42.16
CA GLU A 15 11.78 12.45 -41.89
C GLU A 15 11.06 13.78 -41.65
N ALA A 16 10.03 14.09 -42.45
CA ALA A 16 9.19 15.27 -42.25
C ALA A 16 8.49 15.25 -40.88
N LEU A 17 7.99 14.08 -40.46
CA LEU A 17 7.39 13.89 -39.15
C LEU A 17 8.41 14.09 -38.02
N ALA A 18 9.63 13.53 -38.16
CA ALA A 18 10.68 13.69 -37.16
C ALA A 18 11.10 15.17 -37.00
N VAL A 19 11.22 15.91 -38.11
CA VAL A 19 11.49 17.36 -38.08
C VAL A 19 10.35 18.12 -37.41
N PHE A 20 9.10 17.79 -37.74
CA PHE A 20 7.94 18.39 -37.09
C PHE A 20 7.94 18.12 -35.58
N ASP A 21 8.13 16.86 -35.15
CA ASP A 21 8.15 16.49 -33.74
C ASP A 21 9.26 17.22 -32.97
N GLN A 22 10.43 17.42 -33.59
CA GLN A 22 11.52 18.21 -33.00
C GLN A 22 11.13 19.68 -32.82
N GLN A 23 10.47 20.29 -33.81
CA GLN A 23 10.01 21.68 -33.73
C GLN A 23 8.88 21.85 -32.71
N ALA A 24 7.92 20.92 -32.71
CA ALA A 24 6.81 20.87 -31.77
C ALA A 24 7.32 20.71 -30.33
N ALA A 25 8.35 19.88 -30.11
CA ALA A 25 8.99 19.73 -28.80
C ALA A 25 9.60 21.05 -28.30
N GLY A 26 10.12 21.90 -29.20
CA GLY A 26 10.57 23.27 -28.87
C GLY A 26 9.45 24.19 -28.37
N GLN A 27 8.20 23.83 -28.59
CA GLN A 27 7.00 24.49 -28.07
C GLN A 27 6.30 23.68 -26.97
N TYR A 28 6.96 22.65 -26.42
CA TYR A 28 6.38 21.72 -25.44
C TYR A 28 5.14 20.96 -25.95
N LEU A 29 5.06 20.77 -27.27
CA LEU A 29 4.04 19.96 -27.92
C LEU A 29 4.61 18.57 -28.29
N ARG A 30 3.76 17.56 -28.27
CA ARG A 30 4.10 16.19 -28.67
C ARG A 30 2.94 15.57 -29.41
N GLY A 31 3.21 14.93 -30.55
CA GLY A 31 2.19 14.25 -31.33
C GLY A 31 1.55 13.08 -30.58
N GLN A 32 0.22 12.91 -30.71
CA GLN A 32 -0.51 11.82 -30.08
C GLN A 32 -0.43 10.50 -30.89
N TRP A 33 0.14 10.52 -32.10
CA TRP A 33 0.30 9.30 -32.93
C TRP A 33 1.15 8.21 -32.27
N ILE A 34 1.97 8.55 -31.28
CA ILE A 34 2.70 7.56 -30.46
C ILE A 34 1.84 6.92 -29.35
N ALA A 35 0.64 7.44 -29.09
CA ALA A 35 -0.21 6.99 -27.99
C ALA A 35 -0.63 5.53 -28.15
N GLU A 36 -0.74 5.04 -29.38
CA GLU A 36 -1.05 3.65 -29.61
C GLU A 36 -0.01 2.70 -29.00
N GLU A 37 1.28 3.02 -29.09
CA GLU A 37 2.30 2.19 -28.45
C GLU A 37 2.07 2.09 -26.94
N HIS A 38 1.66 3.20 -26.31
CA HIS A 38 1.30 3.22 -24.89
C HIS A 38 0.04 2.41 -24.58
N LEU A 39 -1.00 2.51 -25.42
CA LEU A 39 -2.24 1.74 -25.27
C LEU A 39 -2.02 0.24 -25.47
N MET A 40 -1.22 -0.14 -26.47
CA MET A 40 -0.86 -1.53 -26.75
C MET A 40 -0.12 -2.18 -25.58
N ARG A 41 0.70 -1.40 -24.86
CA ARG A 41 1.39 -1.88 -23.65
C ARG A 41 0.45 -2.19 -22.48
N ALA A 42 -0.78 -1.68 -22.49
CA ALA A 42 -1.81 -1.87 -21.46
C ALA A 42 -2.79 -3.02 -21.78
N ILE A 43 -2.64 -3.69 -22.93
CA ILE A 43 -3.41 -4.90 -23.24
C ILE A 43 -3.14 -5.97 -22.18
N GLY A 44 -4.21 -6.57 -21.64
CA GLY A 44 -4.12 -7.59 -20.58
C GLY A 44 -4.07 -7.02 -19.16
N GLY A 45 -4.20 -5.70 -19.01
CA GLY A 45 -4.31 -5.02 -17.72
C GLY A 45 -3.07 -4.22 -17.32
N PRO A 46 -3.06 -3.64 -16.11
CA PRO A 46 -1.93 -2.87 -15.62
C PRO A 46 -0.68 -3.75 -15.49
N ARG A 47 0.50 -3.18 -15.71
CA ARG A 47 1.76 -3.88 -15.43
C ARG A 47 2.09 -3.78 -13.94
N PRO A 48 2.61 -4.85 -13.32
CA PRO A 48 3.10 -4.77 -11.95
C PRO A 48 4.14 -3.67 -11.78
N ALA A 49 3.94 -2.82 -10.77
CA ALA A 49 4.88 -1.79 -10.38
C ALA A 49 5.71 -2.30 -9.19
N GLY A 50 6.93 -2.74 -9.48
CA GLY A 50 7.83 -3.41 -8.54
C GLY A 50 7.87 -4.92 -8.75
N ILE A 51 8.59 -5.61 -7.87
CA ILE A 51 8.63 -7.08 -7.84
C ILE A 51 8.07 -7.60 -6.51
N PRO A 52 7.50 -8.81 -6.47
CA PRO A 52 7.29 -9.52 -5.22
C PRO A 52 8.61 -9.60 -4.46
N TYR A 53 8.58 -9.30 -3.17
CA TYR A 53 9.80 -9.29 -2.37
C TYR A 53 9.53 -9.55 -0.90
N ARG A 54 10.51 -10.10 -0.20
CA ARG A 54 10.46 -10.37 1.23
C ARG A 54 11.62 -9.69 1.95
N TRP A 55 11.29 -8.93 2.98
CA TRP A 55 12.25 -8.51 4.00
C TRP A 55 12.17 -9.48 5.16
N ALA A 56 13.25 -10.24 5.35
CA ALA A 56 13.34 -11.23 6.42
C ALA A 56 13.47 -10.54 7.79
N TRP A 57 12.76 -11.02 8.79
CA TRP A 57 12.77 -10.40 10.12
C TRP A 57 14.18 -10.29 10.71
N ASP A 58 14.98 -11.35 10.64
CA ASP A 58 16.33 -11.38 11.21
C ASP A 58 17.23 -10.26 10.65
N ASP A 59 17.12 -9.98 9.35
CA ASP A 59 17.88 -8.91 8.70
C ASP A 59 17.37 -7.53 9.13
N VAL A 60 16.05 -7.39 9.25
CA VAL A 60 15.38 -6.15 9.64
C VAL A 60 15.66 -5.82 11.11
N GLU A 61 15.55 -6.78 12.01
CA GLU A 61 15.82 -6.63 13.45
C GLU A 61 17.26 -6.20 13.67
N LYS A 62 18.21 -6.85 12.98
CA LYS A 62 19.62 -6.47 13.00
C LYS A 62 19.82 -5.03 12.53
N ALA A 63 19.19 -4.64 11.41
CA ALA A 63 19.30 -3.29 10.87
C ALA A 63 18.70 -2.23 11.83
N LEU A 64 17.58 -2.54 12.48
CA LEU A 64 16.97 -1.68 13.50
C LEU A 64 17.91 -1.49 14.70
N ALA A 65 18.53 -2.57 15.20
CA ALA A 65 19.49 -2.52 16.29
C ALA A 65 20.71 -1.66 15.92
N GLU A 66 21.27 -1.85 14.72
CA GLU A 66 22.39 -1.05 14.19
C GLU A 66 22.01 0.43 14.04
N ALA A 67 20.79 0.73 13.57
CA ALA A 67 20.31 2.11 13.45
C ALA A 67 20.27 2.84 14.79
N THR A 68 20.02 2.13 15.90
CA THR A 68 20.04 2.73 17.25
C THR A 68 21.43 3.19 17.69
N ILE A 69 22.48 2.54 17.18
CA ILE A 69 23.87 2.91 17.45
C ILE A 69 24.30 4.02 16.49
N ALA A 70 23.97 3.87 15.20
CA ALA A 70 24.42 4.77 14.14
C ALA A 70 23.84 6.19 14.27
N LEU A 71 22.60 6.33 14.73
CA LEU A 71 21.94 7.63 14.85
C LEU A 71 22.28 8.37 16.17
N GLY A 72 22.84 7.67 17.16
CA GLY A 72 23.14 8.27 18.47
C GLY A 72 21.89 8.81 19.19
N PRO A 73 22.02 9.83 20.07
CA PRO A 73 20.89 10.57 20.61
C PRO A 73 20.08 11.19 19.47
N VAL A 74 18.82 10.78 19.35
CA VAL A 74 17.98 11.02 18.18
C VAL A 74 17.46 12.47 18.20
N ASP A 75 17.93 13.32 17.28
CA ASP A 75 17.31 14.62 16.92
C ASP A 75 16.55 14.49 15.58
N THR A 76 15.75 13.42 15.48
CA THR A 76 14.86 13.17 14.33
C THR A 76 13.52 12.64 14.84
N ALA A 77 12.45 12.94 14.11
CA ALA A 77 11.10 12.58 14.47
C ALA A 77 10.95 11.07 14.71
N ARG A 78 11.76 10.24 14.01
CA ARG A 78 11.55 8.79 13.91
C ARG A 78 12.86 8.06 13.64
N ARG A 79 13.09 6.96 14.37
CA ARG A 79 14.05 5.91 13.99
C ARG A 79 13.33 4.87 13.13
N HIS A 80 13.11 5.22 11.86
CA HIS A 80 12.31 4.44 10.92
C HIS A 80 13.15 3.96 9.72
N LEU A 81 13.07 2.67 9.40
CA LEU A 81 13.68 2.06 8.22
C LEU A 81 12.61 1.71 7.19
N THR A 82 12.58 2.48 6.10
CA THR A 82 11.65 2.25 4.98
C THR A 82 12.06 1.03 4.16
N PHE A 83 11.09 0.18 3.84
CA PHE A 83 11.27 -0.90 2.89
C PHE A 83 11.28 -0.37 1.46
N VAL A 84 12.38 -0.60 0.74
CA VAL A 84 12.54 -0.17 -0.65
C VAL A 84 12.48 -1.39 -1.56
N ASN A 85 11.46 -1.44 -2.43
CA ASN A 85 11.28 -2.53 -3.39
C ASN A 85 12.37 -2.47 -4.46
N PRO A 86 13.14 -3.55 -4.70
CA PRO A 86 14.20 -3.54 -5.70
C PRO A 86 13.72 -3.24 -7.13
N GLY A 87 12.46 -3.53 -7.43
CA GLY A 87 11.83 -3.21 -8.71
C GLY A 87 11.32 -1.76 -8.84
N LEU A 88 11.50 -0.92 -7.82
CA LEU A 88 11.05 0.48 -7.77
C LEU A 88 12.17 1.47 -7.42
N LEU A 89 13.44 1.08 -7.55
CA LEU A 89 14.59 1.95 -7.22
C LEU A 89 14.61 3.26 -8.02
N ASP A 90 14.03 3.26 -9.22
CA ASP A 90 13.85 4.45 -10.05
C ASP A 90 12.82 5.45 -9.48
N ARG A 91 12.00 5.02 -8.51
CA ARG A 91 10.95 5.81 -7.86
C ARG A 91 11.30 6.23 -6.43
N GLY A 92 12.56 6.08 -6.02
CA GLY A 92 13.04 6.44 -4.69
C GLY A 92 12.65 5.40 -3.62
N SER A 93 12.34 5.85 -2.41
CA SER A 93 12.04 4.98 -1.27
C SER A 93 10.58 4.52 -1.29
N ALA A 94 10.26 3.56 -2.16
CA ALA A 94 8.91 3.03 -2.35
C ALA A 94 8.82 1.53 -2.03
N THR A 95 7.85 1.13 -1.19
CA THR A 95 7.57 -0.30 -0.89
C THR A 95 6.62 -0.89 -1.92
N THR A 96 5.51 -0.21 -2.18
CA THR A 96 4.72 -0.33 -3.41
C THR A 96 4.69 1.03 -4.11
N HIS A 97 4.07 1.11 -5.28
CA HIS A 97 3.89 2.37 -6.00
C HIS A 97 2.92 3.35 -5.33
N THR A 98 2.15 2.93 -4.32
CA THR A 98 1.12 3.72 -3.63
C THR A 98 1.35 3.80 -2.12
N ILE A 99 1.80 2.71 -1.50
CA ILE A 99 2.00 2.56 -0.05
C ILE A 99 3.50 2.42 0.25
N SER A 100 3.99 3.24 1.18
CA SER A 100 5.30 3.06 1.80
C SER A 100 5.11 2.39 3.15
N ALA A 101 5.95 1.42 3.46
CA ALA A 101 6.01 0.78 4.76
C ALA A 101 7.44 0.68 5.27
N GLY A 102 7.57 0.45 6.56
CA GLY A 102 8.85 0.30 7.23
C GLY A 102 8.65 0.04 8.71
N PHE A 103 9.73 -0.36 9.38
CA PHE A 103 9.71 -0.49 10.83
C PHE A 103 10.23 0.77 11.50
N GLN A 104 9.52 1.20 12.54
CA GLN A 104 10.01 2.19 13.48
C GLN A 104 10.28 1.55 14.84
N LEU A 105 11.39 1.94 15.46
CA LEU A 105 11.77 1.53 16.81
C LEU A 105 11.91 2.76 17.72
N VAL A 106 11.29 2.71 18.89
CA VAL A 106 11.34 3.75 19.93
C VAL A 106 11.87 3.15 21.23
N LYS A 107 12.93 3.74 21.77
CA LYS A 107 13.58 3.27 23.00
C LYS A 107 12.87 3.74 24.26
N PRO A 108 13.15 3.09 25.42
CA PRO A 108 12.74 3.56 26.72
C PRO A 108 12.98 5.06 26.93
N GLY A 109 11.95 5.77 27.34
CA GLY A 109 11.93 7.20 27.62
C GLY A 109 11.84 8.12 26.39
N GLU A 110 11.85 7.58 25.17
CA GLU A 110 11.82 8.42 23.95
C GLU A 110 10.43 8.96 23.63
N VAL A 111 10.44 10.16 23.05
CA VAL A 111 9.27 10.84 22.48
C VAL A 111 9.55 11.17 21.02
N CYS A 112 8.68 10.70 20.12
CA CYS A 112 8.69 11.10 18.72
C CYS A 112 7.76 12.30 18.55
N TRP A 113 8.33 13.45 18.18
CA TRP A 113 7.66 14.74 18.32
C TRP A 113 6.37 14.88 17.51
N SER A 114 5.51 15.79 17.99
CA SER A 114 4.19 16.02 17.41
C SER A 114 4.23 16.73 16.06
N HIS A 115 3.52 16.18 15.09
CA HIS A 115 3.36 16.76 13.76
C HIS A 115 2.06 16.29 13.12
N ARG A 116 1.72 16.86 11.96
CA ARG A 116 0.62 16.39 11.11
C ARG A 116 1.00 16.42 9.64
N HIS A 117 0.36 15.55 8.87
CA HIS A 117 0.53 15.50 7.42
C HIS A 117 -0.71 14.95 6.73
N THR A 118 -0.86 15.20 5.43
CA THR A 118 -2.01 14.70 4.65
C THR A 118 -2.01 13.19 4.43
N MET A 119 -0.87 12.51 4.57
CA MET A 119 -0.81 11.04 4.51
C MET A 119 -1.62 10.44 5.66
N GLY A 120 -2.43 9.42 5.35
CA GLY A 120 -2.98 8.52 6.36
C GLY A 120 -1.89 7.54 6.80
N ALA A 121 -1.87 7.17 8.07
CA ALA A 121 -0.89 6.22 8.60
C ALA A 121 -1.56 5.10 9.40
N VAL A 122 -1.11 3.89 9.11
CA VAL A 122 -1.39 2.66 9.85
C VAL A 122 -0.15 2.33 10.68
N ARG A 123 -0.36 1.89 11.93
CA ARG A 123 0.70 1.30 12.75
C ARG A 123 0.24 -0.04 13.27
N PHE A 124 0.90 -1.10 12.83
CA PHE A 124 0.69 -2.44 13.35
C PHE A 124 1.81 -2.77 14.32
N ILE A 125 1.48 -2.84 15.61
CA ILE A 125 2.48 -3.01 16.68
C ILE A 125 3.01 -4.43 16.64
N THR A 126 4.32 -4.61 16.48
CA THR A 126 4.93 -5.95 16.42
C THR A 126 5.70 -6.31 17.68
N LYS A 127 6.07 -5.29 18.46
CA LYS A 127 6.58 -5.39 19.82
C LYS A 127 6.12 -4.17 20.59
N GLY A 128 5.14 -4.35 21.46
CA GLY A 128 4.45 -3.30 22.19
C GLY A 128 4.68 -3.35 23.69
N ASP A 129 4.13 -2.35 24.36
CA ASP A 129 4.12 -2.22 25.81
C ASP A 129 2.82 -1.49 26.24
N PRO A 130 2.11 -1.95 27.29
CA PRO A 130 0.90 -1.27 27.77
C PRO A 130 1.08 0.19 28.16
N GLU A 131 2.30 0.61 28.54
CA GLU A 131 2.60 2.01 28.87
C GLU A 131 2.94 2.85 27.65
N ALA A 132 3.32 2.24 26.52
CA ALA A 132 3.59 2.94 25.27
C ALA A 132 2.30 3.35 24.57
N PHE A 133 2.31 4.55 23.98
CA PHE A 133 1.13 5.09 23.31
C PHE A 133 1.48 6.03 22.16
N THR A 134 0.57 6.06 21.18
CA THR A 134 0.46 7.16 20.24
C THR A 134 -0.61 8.13 20.76
N THR A 135 -0.36 9.44 20.71
CA THR A 135 -1.45 10.42 20.83
C THR A 135 -1.94 10.81 19.43
N VAL A 136 -3.24 10.83 19.18
CA VAL A 136 -3.84 11.34 17.93
C VAL A 136 -4.95 12.35 18.25
N ASP A 137 -4.80 13.60 17.82
CA ASP A 137 -5.71 14.71 18.13
C ASP A 137 -6.06 14.79 19.63
N GLY A 138 -5.05 14.58 20.49
CA GLY A 138 -5.12 14.55 21.94
C GLY A 138 -5.64 13.25 22.57
N GLU A 139 -6.03 12.24 21.79
CA GLU A 139 -6.47 10.93 22.30
C GLU A 139 -5.31 9.94 22.38
N ARG A 140 -5.07 9.35 23.55
CA ARG A 140 -4.03 8.33 23.74
C ARG A 140 -4.53 6.97 23.27
N LEU A 141 -3.79 6.36 22.36
CA LEU A 141 -4.00 5.02 21.85
C LEU A 141 -2.83 4.13 22.32
N PRO A 142 -3.05 3.22 23.30
CA PRO A 142 -2.01 2.31 23.76
C PRO A 142 -1.48 1.39 22.67
N MET A 143 -0.23 0.96 22.80
CA MET A 143 0.53 0.21 21.79
C MET A 143 0.91 -1.17 22.32
N GLU A 144 -0.04 -2.10 22.40
CA GLU A 144 0.23 -3.50 22.78
C GLU A 144 0.51 -4.38 21.55
N ASP A 145 1.11 -5.56 21.76
CA ASP A 145 1.44 -6.51 20.68
C ASP A 145 0.24 -6.78 19.76
N PHE A 146 0.48 -6.58 18.46
CA PHE A 146 -0.45 -6.79 17.35
C PHE A 146 -1.69 -5.88 17.34
N ASP A 147 -1.68 -4.82 18.15
CA ASP A 147 -2.66 -3.76 18.00
C ASP A 147 -2.51 -3.05 16.65
N LEU A 148 -3.65 -2.69 16.05
CA LEU A 148 -3.68 -1.80 14.89
C LEU A 148 -4.10 -0.40 15.34
N LEU A 149 -3.30 0.60 15.01
CA LEU A 149 -3.56 2.00 15.32
C LEU A 149 -3.67 2.82 14.04
N ILE A 150 -4.67 3.68 14.00
CA ILE A 150 -4.95 4.53 12.85
C ILE A 150 -4.68 5.97 13.24
N THR A 151 -3.74 6.58 12.52
CA THR A 151 -3.53 8.02 12.52
C THR A 151 -4.10 8.56 11.21
N PRO A 152 -5.31 9.14 11.24
CA PRO A 152 -5.93 9.62 10.03
C PRO A 152 -5.20 10.82 9.46
N ARG A 153 -5.45 11.07 8.17
CA ARG A 153 -4.92 12.24 7.48
C ARG A 153 -5.15 13.53 8.27
N PHE A 154 -4.08 14.30 8.36
CA PHE A 154 -4.05 15.64 8.92
C PHE A 154 -4.41 15.74 10.41
N SER A 155 -4.35 14.63 11.15
CA SER A 155 -4.42 14.61 12.61
C SER A 155 -3.05 14.89 13.21
N TRP A 156 -3.03 15.64 14.30
CA TRP A 156 -1.83 15.81 15.12
C TRP A 156 -1.47 14.48 15.75
N HIS A 157 -0.21 14.08 15.68
CA HIS A 157 0.24 12.85 16.29
C HIS A 157 1.69 12.89 16.76
N ASP A 158 1.92 12.24 17.90
CA ASP A 158 3.20 11.98 18.54
C ASP A 158 3.20 10.56 19.13
N HIS A 159 4.37 10.08 19.53
CA HIS A 159 4.55 8.73 20.04
C HIS A 159 5.42 8.76 21.28
N HIS A 160 5.04 7.98 22.28
CA HIS A 160 5.67 7.98 23.59
C HIS A 160 5.98 6.55 24.00
N ASN A 161 7.21 6.31 24.41
CA ASN A 161 7.59 5.08 25.07
C ASN A 161 8.10 5.38 26.50
N PRO A 162 7.21 5.49 27.50
CA PRO A 162 7.62 5.68 28.88
C PRO A 162 8.06 4.38 29.57
N SER A 163 7.94 3.22 28.91
CA SER A 163 8.28 1.92 29.51
C SER A 163 9.80 1.68 29.53
N ASP A 164 10.20 0.50 30.01
CA ASP A 164 11.59 0.05 30.07
C ASP A 164 11.98 -0.90 28.93
N THR A 165 11.12 -1.10 27.93
CA THR A 165 11.38 -1.96 26.76
C THR A 165 11.38 -1.18 25.45
N ASP A 166 12.14 -1.67 24.45
CA ASP A 166 12.07 -1.14 23.08
C ASP A 166 10.72 -1.50 22.45
N VAL A 167 10.03 -0.50 21.89
CA VAL A 167 8.76 -0.65 21.16
C VAL A 167 9.01 -0.58 19.66
N VAL A 168 8.43 -1.51 18.89
CA VAL A 168 8.61 -1.65 17.45
C VAL A 168 7.26 -1.84 16.76
N TRP A 169 7.05 -1.18 15.63
CA TRP A 169 5.86 -1.35 14.81
C TRP A 169 6.13 -1.21 13.33
N LEU A 170 5.28 -1.85 12.53
CA LEU A 170 5.21 -1.67 11.08
C LEU A 170 4.33 -0.45 10.78
N ASP A 171 4.93 0.57 10.16
CA ASP A 171 4.21 1.70 9.59
C ASP A 171 3.72 1.38 8.17
N GLY A 172 2.57 1.92 7.80
CA GLY A 172 2.06 1.94 6.42
C GLY A 172 1.42 3.28 6.09
N LEU A 173 1.89 3.95 5.03
CA LEU A 173 1.44 5.28 4.63
C LEU A 173 1.17 5.36 3.13
N ASP A 174 0.13 6.09 2.73
CA ASP A 174 -0.26 6.32 1.32
C ASP A 174 0.57 7.40 0.60
N ILE A 175 1.85 7.52 0.96
CA ILE A 175 2.74 8.59 0.49
C ILE A 175 2.96 8.57 -1.03
N GLY A 176 3.09 7.37 -1.63
CA GLY A 176 3.30 7.22 -3.07
C GLY A 176 2.09 7.73 -3.85
N LEU A 177 0.89 7.42 -3.37
CA LEU A 177 -0.36 7.93 -3.92
C LEU A 177 -0.45 9.46 -3.78
N LEU A 178 -0.14 10.03 -2.61
CA LEU A 178 -0.24 11.48 -2.42
C LEU A 178 0.82 12.28 -3.18
N PHE A 179 2.02 11.72 -3.41
CA PHE A 179 2.99 12.33 -4.31
C PHE A 179 2.48 12.37 -5.75
N ALA A 180 1.89 11.27 -6.24
CA ALA A 180 1.32 11.23 -7.58
C ALA A 180 0.17 12.24 -7.76
N LEU A 181 -0.58 12.53 -6.70
CA LEU A 181 -1.66 13.52 -6.71
C LEU A 181 -1.20 14.95 -6.41
N GLY A 182 0.07 15.18 -6.05
CA GLY A 182 0.57 16.50 -5.63
C GLY A 182 -0.11 17.03 -4.36
N ALA A 183 -0.52 16.13 -3.45
CA ALA A 183 -1.40 16.44 -2.31
C ALA A 183 -0.71 16.31 -0.94
N VAL A 184 0.63 16.38 -0.90
CA VAL A 184 1.41 16.29 0.34
C VAL A 184 1.44 17.64 1.06
N TYR A 185 1.12 17.62 2.34
CA TYR A 185 1.24 18.75 3.26
C TYR A 185 1.82 18.22 4.57
N TYR A 186 2.72 18.99 5.20
CA TYR A 186 3.34 18.67 6.49
C TYR A 186 3.40 19.91 7.37
N GLU A 187 3.19 19.74 8.68
CA GLU A 187 3.33 20.80 9.68
C GLU A 187 3.81 20.24 11.03
N PRO A 188 4.91 20.76 11.60
CA PRO A 188 5.30 20.46 12.97
C PRO A 188 4.40 21.21 13.97
N TYR A 189 4.18 20.65 15.15
CA TYR A 189 3.32 21.29 16.16
C TYR A 189 3.98 22.53 16.80
N GLY A 190 5.30 22.53 16.91
CA GLY A 190 6.10 23.59 17.56
C GLY A 190 6.55 23.26 18.99
N ASP A 191 6.08 22.15 19.54
CA ASP A 191 6.54 21.51 20.78
C ASP A 191 6.66 20.00 20.51
N ASP A 192 7.36 19.27 21.38
CA ASP A 192 7.57 17.83 21.22
C ASP A 192 6.27 17.04 21.38
N SER A 193 5.29 17.57 22.12
CA SER A 193 4.04 16.85 22.41
C SER A 193 2.82 17.75 22.28
N GLN A 194 1.73 17.18 21.78
CA GLN A 194 0.44 17.87 21.76
C GLN A 194 -0.26 17.83 23.13
N ASN A 195 -1.27 18.67 23.30
CA ASN A 195 -2.15 18.59 24.46
C ASN A 195 -3.00 17.31 24.43
N VAL A 196 -2.94 16.53 25.51
CA VAL A 196 -3.80 15.36 25.70
C VAL A 196 -5.16 15.80 26.21
N ARG A 197 -6.22 15.12 25.75
CA ARG A 197 -7.59 15.37 26.21
C ARG A 197 -7.73 15.04 27.70
N PRO A 198 -8.52 15.81 28.47
CA PRO A 198 -8.71 15.59 29.90
C PRO A 198 -9.26 14.22 30.28
N SER A 199 -10.05 13.58 29.40
CA SER A 199 -10.61 12.25 29.62
C SER A 199 -10.76 11.45 28.33
N SER A 200 -10.78 10.13 28.44
CA SER A 200 -11.07 9.22 27.32
C SER A 200 -12.46 9.47 26.70
N SER A 201 -13.43 9.91 27.51
CA SER A 201 -14.77 10.27 27.03
C SER A 201 -14.79 11.48 26.10
N GLU A 202 -13.69 12.22 25.96
CA GLU A 202 -13.54 13.30 24.97
C GLU A 202 -12.83 12.86 23.69
N GLY A 203 -12.32 11.62 23.64
CA GLY A 203 -11.68 11.02 22.49
C GLY A 203 -12.64 10.88 21.30
N ILE A 204 -12.17 11.27 20.12
CA ILE A 204 -12.95 11.17 18.87
C ILE A 204 -13.16 9.69 18.51
N GLY A 205 -12.13 8.86 18.67
CA GLY A 205 -12.17 7.42 18.47
C GLY A 205 -13.11 6.75 19.44
N THR A 206 -12.95 7.04 20.73
CA THR A 206 -13.83 6.54 21.81
C THR A 206 -15.31 6.87 21.54
N ARG A 207 -15.61 8.06 21.03
CA ARG A 207 -16.98 8.48 20.66
C ARG A 207 -17.52 7.88 19.37
N SER A 208 -16.68 7.16 18.61
CA SER A 208 -17.06 6.49 17.35
C SER A 208 -17.61 5.08 17.56
N HIS A 209 -17.70 4.63 18.82
CA HIS A 209 -18.28 3.35 19.25
C HIS A 209 -19.76 3.19 18.85
N TRP A 210 -20.35 2.00 18.98
CA TRP A 210 -21.80 1.79 18.70
C TRP A 210 -22.72 2.44 19.75
N LEU A 211 -22.17 2.82 20.91
CA LEU A 211 -22.83 3.68 21.90
C LEU A 211 -22.26 5.10 21.78
N ARG A 212 -23.11 6.08 21.44
CA ARG A 212 -22.67 7.44 21.11
C ARG A 212 -23.40 8.51 21.91
N PRO A 213 -22.77 9.68 22.13
CA PRO A 213 -23.45 10.80 22.76
C PRO A 213 -24.65 11.27 21.92
N THR A 214 -25.79 11.53 22.57
CA THR A 214 -27.02 11.99 21.88
C THR A 214 -27.04 13.49 21.62
N TRP A 215 -26.11 14.25 22.21
CA TRP A 215 -26.07 15.71 22.18
C TRP A 215 -25.11 16.29 21.13
N GLU A 216 -24.46 15.45 20.31
CA GLU A 216 -23.57 15.89 19.24
C GLU A 216 -23.76 15.08 17.96
N ARG A 217 -23.26 15.62 16.84
CA ARG A 217 -23.20 14.87 15.58
C ARG A 217 -21.94 14.02 15.58
N GLY A 218 -22.08 12.74 15.29
CA GLY A 218 -20.96 11.83 15.12
C GLY A 218 -20.06 12.26 13.95
N ARG A 219 -18.76 12.05 14.10
CA ARG A 219 -17.78 12.18 13.03
C ARG A 219 -17.77 10.88 12.22
N GLU A 220 -17.77 10.97 10.89
CA GLU A 220 -17.78 9.78 10.01
C GLU A 220 -16.43 9.49 9.35
N SER A 221 -15.48 10.43 9.43
CA SER A 221 -14.17 10.33 8.80
C SER A 221 -13.08 10.93 9.68
N ARG A 222 -11.82 10.62 9.38
CA ARG A 222 -10.66 11.03 10.19
C ARG A 222 -10.82 10.62 11.67
N LEU A 223 -11.10 9.35 11.87
CA LEU A 223 -11.30 8.76 13.19
C LEU A 223 -10.00 8.14 13.69
N PRO A 224 -9.41 8.62 14.80
CA PRO A 224 -8.34 7.88 15.45
C PRO A 224 -8.96 6.60 16.00
N VAL A 225 -8.45 5.43 15.62
CA VAL A 225 -9.00 4.14 16.06
C VAL A 225 -7.87 3.23 16.47
N ARG A 226 -8.03 2.59 17.62
CA ARG A 226 -7.26 1.42 18.05
C ARG A 226 -8.15 0.19 17.84
N TYR A 227 -7.59 -0.85 17.24
CA TYR A 227 -8.18 -2.18 17.18
C TYR A 227 -7.31 -3.10 18.04
N PRO A 228 -7.70 -3.37 19.30
CA PRO A 228 -6.90 -4.18 20.20
C PRO A 228 -6.76 -5.61 19.69
N TRP A 229 -5.56 -6.18 19.77
CA TRP A 229 -5.34 -7.55 19.31
C TRP A 229 -6.20 -8.57 20.06
N SER A 230 -6.47 -8.34 21.34
CA SER A 230 -7.34 -9.20 22.14
C SER A 230 -8.76 -9.31 21.55
N GLU A 231 -9.32 -8.21 21.05
CA GLU A 231 -10.62 -8.18 20.38
C GLU A 231 -10.57 -8.79 18.98
N VAL A 232 -9.52 -8.47 18.21
CA VAL A 232 -9.30 -9.02 16.86
C VAL A 232 -9.14 -10.53 16.90
N LYS A 233 -8.32 -11.04 17.82
CA LYS A 233 -8.10 -12.46 18.04
C LYS A 233 -9.38 -13.16 18.49
N ALA A 234 -10.11 -12.58 19.46
CA ALA A 234 -11.39 -13.12 19.89
C ALA A 234 -12.40 -13.21 18.74
N ARG A 235 -12.38 -12.24 17.82
CA ARG A 235 -13.22 -12.26 16.61
C ARG A 235 -12.82 -13.34 15.62
N LEU A 236 -11.53 -13.53 15.39
CA LEU A 236 -11.01 -14.61 14.53
C LEU A 236 -11.33 -15.99 15.09
N ASP A 237 -11.26 -16.16 16.42
CA ASP A 237 -11.51 -17.42 17.11
C ASP A 237 -12.99 -17.88 17.04
N LEU A 238 -13.91 -17.04 16.52
CA LEU A 238 -15.30 -17.44 16.25
C LEU A 238 -15.47 -18.28 14.98
N TYR A 239 -14.48 -18.27 14.08
CA TYR A 239 -14.57 -18.92 12.77
C TYR A 239 -13.73 -20.18 12.75
N ASP A 240 -14.26 -21.23 12.13
CA ASP A 240 -13.48 -22.43 11.81
C ASP A 240 -12.33 -22.08 10.85
N LEU A 241 -11.20 -22.79 10.94
CA LEU A 241 -10.05 -22.56 10.06
C LEU A 241 -10.36 -22.83 8.58
N SER A 242 -11.39 -23.63 8.29
CA SER A 242 -11.89 -23.89 6.93
C SER A 242 -12.82 -22.81 6.39
N ALA A 243 -13.18 -21.81 7.20
CA ALA A 243 -13.96 -20.68 6.75
C ALA A 243 -13.15 -19.79 5.80
N GLY A 244 -13.84 -18.90 5.08
CA GLY A 244 -13.24 -18.03 4.10
C GLY A 244 -13.37 -18.57 2.68
N ASN A 245 -12.46 -18.15 1.80
CA ASN A 245 -12.49 -18.53 0.38
C ASN A 245 -11.23 -19.32 -0.02
N GLU A 246 -11.26 -19.92 -1.20
CA GLU A 246 -10.17 -20.77 -1.73
C GLU A 246 -8.91 -20.01 -2.17
N PHE A 247 -8.91 -18.68 -2.08
CA PHE A 247 -7.83 -17.80 -2.55
C PHE A 247 -6.99 -17.26 -1.38
N ASP A 248 -7.66 -16.74 -0.35
CA ASP A 248 -7.05 -16.10 0.82
C ASP A 248 -7.35 -16.83 2.14
N GLY A 249 -8.13 -17.90 2.14
CA GLY A 249 -8.58 -18.54 3.38
C GLY A 249 -9.48 -17.60 4.19
N LEU A 250 -9.39 -17.67 5.52
CA LEU A 250 -10.18 -16.82 6.42
C LEU A 250 -9.54 -15.44 6.52
N ALA A 251 -10.08 -14.45 5.79
CA ALA A 251 -9.68 -13.06 5.88
C ALA A 251 -10.80 -12.18 6.44
N LEU A 252 -10.48 -11.37 7.46
CA LEU A 252 -11.37 -10.36 8.03
C LEU A 252 -10.78 -8.97 7.82
N ARG A 253 -11.64 -8.01 7.46
CA ARG A 253 -11.26 -6.60 7.34
C ARG A 253 -11.34 -5.89 8.70
N TYR A 254 -10.41 -4.98 8.96
CA TYR A 254 -10.55 -3.98 10.01
C TYR A 254 -11.56 -2.93 9.51
N ALA A 255 -12.76 -2.91 10.11
CA ALA A 255 -13.83 -2.05 9.63
C ALA A 255 -13.79 -0.67 10.34
N ASN A 256 -14.07 0.39 9.59
CA ASN A 256 -14.40 1.68 10.21
C ASN A 256 -15.65 1.51 11.10
N PRO A 257 -15.58 1.84 12.41
CA PRO A 257 -16.67 1.55 13.35
C PRO A 257 -17.93 2.39 13.12
N VAL A 258 -17.84 3.44 12.31
CA VAL A 258 -18.97 4.31 11.96
C VAL A 258 -19.64 3.89 10.67
N THR A 259 -18.85 3.61 9.63
CA THR A 259 -19.38 3.36 8.29
C THR A 259 -19.42 1.88 7.90
N GLY A 260 -18.71 1.01 8.62
CA GLY A 260 -18.48 -0.39 8.23
C GLY A 260 -17.58 -0.56 7.01
N GLY A 261 -17.10 0.54 6.41
CA GLY A 261 -16.20 0.54 5.26
C GLY A 261 -14.73 0.32 5.64
N PRO A 262 -13.79 0.59 4.71
CA PRO A 262 -12.37 0.46 4.95
C PRO A 262 -11.88 1.34 6.09
N THR A 263 -10.80 0.91 6.74
CA THR A 263 -10.16 1.62 7.87
C THR A 263 -9.82 3.07 7.53
N MET A 264 -9.33 3.32 6.31
CA MET A 264 -9.09 4.66 5.77
C MET A 264 -9.59 4.79 4.32
N PRO A 265 -9.84 6.02 3.83
CA PRO A 265 -10.32 6.24 2.46
C PRO A 265 -9.40 5.73 1.35
N THR A 266 -8.12 5.50 1.64
CA THR A 266 -7.07 5.14 0.68
C THR A 266 -6.39 3.81 1.00
N MET A 267 -6.59 3.27 2.20
CA MET A 267 -5.95 2.03 2.65
C MET A 267 -6.96 1.18 3.42
N ASP A 268 -7.02 -0.10 3.06
CA ASP A 268 -7.73 -1.14 3.80
C ASP A 268 -6.72 -2.00 4.56
N CYS A 269 -7.14 -2.56 5.69
CA CYS A 269 -6.29 -3.46 6.48
C CYS A 269 -7.05 -4.74 6.76
N TRP A 270 -6.40 -5.89 6.61
CA TRP A 270 -6.98 -7.20 6.89
C TRP A 270 -6.14 -7.99 7.88
N VAL A 271 -6.80 -8.89 8.60
CA VAL A 271 -6.18 -10.00 9.32
C VAL A 271 -6.65 -11.31 8.73
N GLN A 272 -5.73 -12.25 8.52
CA GLN A 272 -5.96 -13.45 7.74
C GLN A 272 -5.40 -14.69 8.44
N ARG A 273 -6.09 -15.83 8.30
CA ARG A 273 -5.65 -17.16 8.74
C ARG A 273 -5.64 -18.12 7.56
N LEU A 274 -4.50 -18.76 7.35
CA LEU A 274 -4.37 -19.91 6.44
C LEU A 274 -4.37 -21.18 7.29
N ALA A 275 -5.33 -22.07 7.04
CA ALA A 275 -5.41 -23.36 7.74
C ALA A 275 -4.13 -24.21 7.54
N PRO A 276 -3.84 -25.16 8.45
CA PRO A 276 -2.84 -26.19 8.18
C PRO A 276 -3.13 -26.90 6.85
N GLY A 277 -2.12 -27.05 6.00
CA GLY A 277 -2.25 -27.64 4.67
C GLY A 277 -3.01 -26.79 3.64
N PHE A 278 -3.24 -25.50 3.91
CA PHE A 278 -3.90 -24.61 2.95
C PHE A 278 -3.07 -24.53 1.65
N ASP A 279 -3.69 -24.83 0.51
CA ASP A 279 -3.15 -24.64 -0.83
C ASP A 279 -4.14 -23.80 -1.62
N GLY A 280 -3.87 -22.50 -1.68
CA GLY A 280 -4.77 -21.51 -2.29
C GLY A 280 -4.75 -21.58 -3.81
N ARG A 281 -5.80 -21.04 -4.43
CA ARG A 281 -5.84 -20.84 -5.88
C ARG A 281 -5.15 -19.55 -6.30
N THR A 282 -4.54 -19.59 -7.48
CA THR A 282 -3.92 -18.41 -8.10
C THR A 282 -4.98 -17.38 -8.45
N HIS A 283 -4.74 -16.14 -8.03
CA HIS A 283 -5.52 -14.98 -8.41
C HIS A 283 -4.63 -13.75 -8.51
N ARG A 284 -5.21 -12.65 -9.00
CA ARG A 284 -4.57 -11.33 -9.02
C ARG A 284 -5.59 -10.22 -8.81
N ARG A 285 -5.10 -9.09 -8.31
CA ARG A 285 -5.88 -7.87 -8.08
C ARG A 285 -5.16 -6.67 -8.66
N SER A 286 -5.88 -5.64 -9.10
CA SER A 286 -5.24 -4.38 -9.52
C SER A 286 -4.66 -3.58 -8.35
N SER A 287 -5.00 -3.94 -7.10
CA SER A 287 -4.40 -3.40 -5.88
C SER A 287 -3.03 -3.97 -5.59
N SER A 288 -2.20 -3.18 -4.91
CA SER A 288 -0.97 -3.65 -4.28
C SER A 288 -1.20 -3.94 -2.78
N ALA A 289 -0.35 -4.80 -2.21
CA ALA A 289 -0.43 -5.17 -0.80
C ALA A 289 0.94 -5.25 -0.13
N ILE A 290 0.94 -5.02 1.18
CA ILE A 290 2.07 -5.26 2.07
C ILE A 290 1.56 -6.15 3.21
N THR A 291 2.22 -7.28 3.43
CA THR A 291 1.81 -8.31 4.38
C THR A 291 2.89 -8.52 5.42
N TYR A 292 2.50 -8.54 6.70
CA TYR A 292 3.33 -8.95 7.81
C TYR A 292 2.90 -10.32 8.31
N VAL A 293 3.86 -11.21 8.54
CA VAL A 293 3.61 -12.55 9.06
C VAL A 293 3.56 -12.50 10.59
N ILE A 294 2.37 -12.60 11.18
CA ILE A 294 2.17 -12.58 12.64
C ILE A 294 2.73 -13.87 13.26
N SER A 295 2.37 -15.02 12.68
CA SER A 295 2.80 -16.34 13.17
C SER A 295 2.78 -17.40 12.07
N GLY A 296 3.54 -18.48 12.28
CA GLY A 296 3.63 -19.60 11.34
C GLY A 296 4.63 -19.36 10.21
N SER A 297 4.58 -20.23 9.20
CA SER A 297 5.40 -20.14 8.00
C SER A 297 4.65 -20.72 6.79
N GLY A 298 5.02 -20.29 5.59
CA GLY A 298 4.36 -20.71 4.37
C GLY A 298 5.07 -20.20 3.11
N THR A 299 4.38 -20.24 1.98
CA THR A 299 4.90 -19.71 0.72
C THR A 299 3.91 -18.80 0.01
N MET A 300 4.43 -17.76 -0.64
CA MET A 300 3.72 -16.99 -1.66
C MET A 300 4.31 -17.40 -3.01
N GLN A 301 3.50 -18.05 -3.84
CA GLN A 301 3.92 -18.50 -5.16
C GLN A 301 3.39 -17.54 -6.21
N THR A 302 4.26 -17.10 -7.11
CA THR A 302 3.93 -16.22 -8.24
C THR A 302 4.34 -16.90 -9.55
N ASP A 303 4.08 -16.26 -10.69
CA ASP A 303 4.47 -16.79 -12.00
C ASP A 303 6.00 -16.92 -12.17
N THR A 304 6.78 -16.13 -11.44
CA THR A 304 8.24 -16.01 -11.62
C THR A 304 9.05 -16.54 -10.44
N GLU A 305 8.48 -16.59 -9.24
CA GLU A 305 9.20 -16.95 -8.03
C GLU A 305 8.29 -17.51 -6.93
N THR A 306 8.92 -18.28 -6.03
CA THR A 306 8.32 -18.74 -4.78
C THR A 306 9.03 -18.07 -3.62
N ILE A 307 8.30 -17.32 -2.81
CA ILE A 307 8.80 -16.63 -1.62
C ILE A 307 8.39 -17.43 -0.39
N THR A 308 9.36 -18.02 0.30
CA THR A 308 9.15 -18.67 1.61
C THR A 308 9.25 -17.63 2.72
N PHE A 309 8.30 -17.67 3.65
CA PHE A 309 8.22 -16.70 4.74
C PHE A 309 7.96 -17.38 6.09
N SER A 310 8.30 -16.67 7.16
CA SER A 310 8.03 -17.04 8.55
C SER A 310 7.64 -15.82 9.38
N ALA A 311 7.20 -16.06 10.62
CA ALA A 311 6.84 -15.01 11.57
C ALA A 311 7.87 -13.86 11.62
N GLY A 312 7.37 -12.62 11.62
CA GLY A 312 8.16 -11.41 11.57
C GLY A 312 8.47 -10.89 10.16
N ASP A 313 8.43 -11.74 9.14
CA ASP A 313 8.76 -11.33 7.77
C ASP A 313 7.71 -10.34 7.23
N VAL A 314 8.18 -9.44 6.36
CA VAL A 314 7.32 -8.54 5.58
C VAL A 314 7.43 -8.89 4.10
N ILE A 315 6.29 -9.01 3.43
CA ILE A 315 6.19 -9.36 2.02
C ILE A 315 5.46 -8.24 1.30
N THR A 316 5.97 -7.80 0.16
CA THR A 316 5.24 -6.92 -0.76
C THR A 316 4.71 -7.70 -1.94
N LEU A 317 3.47 -7.40 -2.31
CA LEU A 317 2.80 -7.89 -3.50
C LEU A 317 2.47 -6.70 -4.42
N PRO A 318 3.17 -6.54 -5.54
CA PRO A 318 2.83 -5.54 -6.55
C PRO A 318 1.43 -5.74 -7.13
N ASN A 319 0.88 -4.67 -7.70
CA ASN A 319 -0.39 -4.73 -8.41
C ASN A 319 -0.35 -5.73 -9.57
N TRP A 320 -1.48 -6.37 -9.86
CA TRP A 320 -1.69 -7.26 -11.01
C TRP A 320 -0.77 -8.47 -11.11
N THR A 321 -0.05 -8.79 -10.03
CA THR A 321 0.75 -10.00 -9.92
C THR A 321 -0.14 -11.21 -9.62
N ASN A 322 0.00 -12.27 -10.40
CA ASN A 322 -0.58 -13.57 -10.07
C ASN A 322 0.12 -14.14 -8.85
N PHE A 323 -0.65 -14.54 -7.84
CA PHE A 323 -0.12 -15.16 -6.65
C PHE A 323 -1.09 -16.17 -6.03
N ARG A 324 -0.55 -17.06 -5.19
CA ARG A 324 -1.31 -17.88 -4.25
C ARG A 324 -0.52 -18.08 -2.96
N TRP A 325 -1.25 -18.29 -1.86
CA TRP A 325 -0.66 -18.67 -0.58
C TRP A 325 -0.65 -20.19 -0.41
N THR A 326 0.41 -20.71 0.21
CA THR A 326 0.42 -22.06 0.78
C THR A 326 0.85 -22.04 2.25
N ASN A 327 0.25 -22.93 3.03
CA ASN A 327 0.70 -23.28 4.37
C ASN A 327 1.03 -24.77 4.39
N ASP A 328 2.33 -25.08 4.33
CA ASP A 328 2.80 -26.46 4.25
C ASP A 328 2.80 -27.17 5.62
N SER A 329 2.47 -26.46 6.70
CA SER A 329 2.35 -27.03 8.04
C SER A 329 1.15 -27.97 8.15
N ALA A 330 1.36 -29.15 8.71
CA ALA A 330 0.28 -30.11 8.97
C ALA A 330 -0.53 -29.80 10.23
N THR A 331 -0.04 -28.92 11.11
CA THR A 331 -0.65 -28.68 12.43
C THR A 331 -0.88 -27.21 12.76
N GLU A 332 -0.03 -26.31 12.26
CA GLU A 332 -0.06 -24.90 12.65
C GLU A 332 -0.68 -24.03 11.56
N PRO A 333 -1.64 -23.16 11.89
CA PRO A 333 -2.11 -22.15 10.96
C PRO A 333 -1.07 -21.02 10.78
N VAL A 334 -1.13 -20.34 9.65
CA VAL A 334 -0.41 -19.07 9.43
C VAL A 334 -1.34 -17.91 9.74
N GLN A 335 -0.84 -16.90 10.46
CA GLN A 335 -1.56 -15.65 10.72
C GLN A 335 -0.86 -14.50 10.03
N LEU A 336 -1.61 -13.70 9.28
CA LEU A 336 -1.09 -12.58 8.48
C LEU A 336 -1.86 -11.31 8.80
N PHE A 337 -1.14 -10.20 8.86
CA PHE A 337 -1.70 -8.84 8.77
C PHE A 337 -1.37 -8.28 7.39
N SER A 338 -2.28 -7.53 6.78
CA SER A 338 -1.99 -6.90 5.48
C SER A 338 -2.63 -5.53 5.31
N MET A 339 -1.97 -4.70 4.51
CA MET A 339 -2.40 -3.36 4.11
C MET A 339 -2.53 -3.30 2.59
N HIS A 340 -3.61 -2.70 2.09
CA HIS A 340 -3.96 -2.70 0.67
C HIS A 340 -4.41 -1.31 0.22
N ASP A 341 -4.13 -0.94 -1.03
CA ASP A 341 -4.64 0.29 -1.67
C ASP A 341 -6.03 0.10 -2.34
N ILE A 342 -6.73 -1.00 -1.98
CA ILE A 342 -8.07 -1.36 -2.48
C ILE A 342 -9.06 -0.17 -2.46
N PRO A 343 -9.21 0.61 -1.36
CA PRO A 343 -10.20 1.67 -1.30
C PRO A 343 -9.94 2.79 -2.31
N ALA A 344 -8.68 3.08 -2.58
CA ALA A 344 -8.30 4.08 -3.57
C ALA A 344 -8.74 3.65 -4.98
N LEU A 345 -8.45 2.40 -5.36
CA LEU A 345 -8.85 1.85 -6.65
C LEU A 345 -10.37 1.71 -6.77
N GLN A 346 -11.06 1.28 -5.71
CA GLN A 346 -12.52 1.21 -5.68
C GLN A 346 -13.16 2.58 -5.91
N ALA A 347 -12.64 3.63 -5.27
CA ALA A 347 -13.14 4.99 -5.43
C ALA A 347 -13.03 5.50 -6.88
N PHE A 348 -12.05 5.03 -7.64
CA PHE A 348 -11.88 5.35 -9.07
C PHE A 348 -12.59 4.37 -10.02
N GLY A 349 -13.21 3.30 -9.51
CA GLY A 349 -13.78 2.24 -10.35
C GLY A 349 -12.71 1.38 -11.06
N LEU A 350 -11.52 1.27 -10.49
CA LEU A 350 -10.34 0.62 -11.06
C LEU A 350 -9.91 -0.64 -10.28
N LEU A 351 -10.72 -1.10 -9.33
CA LEU A 351 -10.50 -2.39 -8.68
C LEU A 351 -10.96 -3.52 -9.60
N TYR A 352 -10.01 -4.34 -10.04
CA TYR A 352 -10.21 -5.52 -10.88
C TYR A 352 -9.65 -6.74 -10.15
N GLU A 353 -10.28 -7.90 -10.33
CA GLU A 353 -9.87 -9.18 -9.74
C GLU A 353 -10.14 -10.32 -10.75
N GLU A 354 -9.26 -11.32 -10.79
CA GLU A 354 -9.39 -12.51 -11.63
C GLU A 354 -8.92 -13.76 -10.85
N PRO A 355 -9.66 -14.89 -10.86
CA PRO A 355 -10.86 -15.20 -11.67
C PRO A 355 -12.21 -14.78 -11.06
N GLU A 356 -12.26 -14.27 -9.82
CA GLU A 356 -13.50 -13.98 -9.09
C GLU A 356 -13.49 -12.56 -8.51
N SER A 357 -14.67 -11.96 -8.28
CA SER A 357 -14.80 -10.70 -7.53
C SER A 357 -15.18 -11.01 -6.07
N ILE A 358 -14.17 -11.20 -5.21
CA ILE A 358 -14.35 -11.41 -3.76
C ILE A 358 -14.69 -10.09 -3.08
N LEU A 359 -14.28 -8.98 -3.68
CA LEU A 359 -14.35 -7.63 -3.11
C LEU A 359 -15.39 -6.71 -3.77
N ASN A 360 -16.34 -7.27 -4.53
CA ASN A 360 -17.19 -6.51 -5.46
C ASN A 360 -16.36 -5.66 -6.44
N ALA A 361 -15.23 -6.22 -6.90
CA ALA A 361 -14.42 -5.64 -7.96
C ALA A 361 -15.23 -5.58 -9.27
N THR A 362 -14.97 -4.57 -10.10
CA THR A 362 -15.54 -4.57 -11.45
C THR A 362 -14.86 -5.72 -12.20
N PRO A 363 -15.59 -6.70 -12.78
CA PRO A 363 -14.94 -7.71 -13.60
C PRO A 363 -14.25 -7.02 -14.78
N ALA A 364 -12.99 -7.37 -15.05
CA ALA A 364 -12.31 -6.88 -16.24
C ALA A 364 -13.15 -7.30 -17.45
N PRO A 365 -13.68 -6.37 -18.27
CA PRO A 365 -14.55 -6.73 -19.38
C PRO A 365 -13.74 -7.58 -20.36
N ALA A 366 -14.19 -8.82 -20.60
CA ALA A 366 -13.56 -9.71 -21.56
C ALA A 366 -13.72 -9.11 -22.97
N ASN A 367 -12.63 -9.01 -23.72
CA ASN A 367 -12.72 -8.66 -25.14
C ASN A 367 -13.50 -9.80 -25.85
N PRO A 368 -14.68 -9.53 -26.44
CA PRO A 368 -15.45 -10.55 -27.14
C PRO A 368 -14.80 -10.97 -28.47
N SER A 369 -13.73 -10.30 -28.88
CA SER A 369 -12.97 -10.56 -30.11
C SER A 369 -11.55 -11.04 -29.80
N PRO A 370 -10.97 -11.92 -30.64
CA PRO A 370 -9.55 -12.27 -30.55
C PRO A 370 -8.68 -11.01 -30.72
N SER A 371 -7.48 -11.03 -30.13
CA SER A 371 -6.50 -9.94 -30.24
C SER A 371 -6.33 -9.52 -31.71
N LEU A 372 -6.66 -8.26 -32.00
CA LEU A 372 -6.64 -7.72 -33.35
C LEU A 372 -5.20 -7.72 -33.90
N LYS A 373 -5.00 -8.36 -35.05
CA LYS A 373 -3.83 -8.16 -35.91
C LYS A 373 -4.30 -7.81 -37.34
N PRO A 374 -4.01 -6.61 -37.87
CA PRO A 374 -3.86 -5.31 -37.21
C PRO A 374 -5.23 -4.61 -37.02
N ILE A 375 -5.28 -3.62 -36.12
CA ILE A 375 -6.47 -2.78 -35.86
C ILE A 375 -6.83 -1.91 -37.09
N TYR A 376 -5.88 -1.71 -38.01
CA TYR A 376 -6.05 -0.84 -39.16
C TYR A 376 -6.27 -1.59 -40.46
N ARG A 377 -7.10 -0.97 -41.31
CA ARG A 377 -7.00 -1.19 -42.76
C ARG A 377 -5.63 -0.67 -43.22
N PRO A 378 -4.96 -1.36 -44.16
CA PRO A 378 -3.89 -0.74 -44.93
C PRO A 378 -4.35 0.65 -45.41
N GLY A 379 -3.57 1.71 -45.15
CA GLY A 379 -3.90 3.11 -45.52
C GLY A 379 -4.55 3.99 -44.44
N ALA A 380 -4.85 3.49 -43.23
CA ALA A 380 -5.47 4.31 -42.17
C ALA A 380 -4.54 5.41 -41.60
N PHE A 381 -3.24 5.27 -41.78
CA PHE A 381 -2.26 6.32 -41.59
C PHE A 381 -1.34 6.33 -42.80
N TYR A 382 -1.59 7.31 -43.67
CA TYR A 382 -0.88 7.59 -44.92
C TYR A 382 -0.81 6.40 -45.88
N ASP A 383 -1.50 6.55 -47.01
CA ASP A 383 -1.53 5.53 -48.06
C ASP A 383 -0.11 5.07 -48.41
N GLN A 384 0.10 3.74 -48.35
CA GLN A 384 1.34 3.10 -48.80
C GLN A 384 1.52 3.16 -50.32
N ASP A 385 0.58 3.79 -51.03
CA ASP A 385 0.50 3.83 -52.49
C ASP A 385 0.80 5.21 -53.09
N GLU A 386 1.30 6.18 -52.31
CA GLU A 386 2.02 7.36 -52.82
C GLU A 386 3.54 7.24 -52.60
N LEU A 387 4.11 6.08 -52.99
CA LEU A 387 5.56 5.83 -53.08
C LEU A 387 6.06 5.92 -54.53
#